data_AF-A0A9D3WJA0-F1
#
_entry.id   AF-A0A9D3WJA0-F1
#
_cell.length_a   1.000
_cell.length_b   1.000
_cell.length_c   1.000
_cell.angle_alpha   90.00
_cell.angle_beta   90.00
_cell.angle_gamma   90.00
#
_symmetry.space_group_name_H-M   'P 1'
#
loop_
_entity.id
_entity.type
_entity.pdbx_description
1 polymer ?
#
loop_
_entity_poly.entity_id
_entity_poly.type
_entity_poly.pdbx_seq_one_letter_code
_entity_poly.pdbx_strand_id
1 'polypeptide(L)'
;MCTGNQSEYSLLLNASMVHIDDLARAHIFLLEYPDAKGRYNCSSDTISLEKLSEFLGGKYPEFPIPSPESLGEIKGMKCPGLSSKKLLETGFEFKNGVEEMFDGAIQCCKEKGYL
;
A
#
# COMPACT_ATOMS: atom_id res chain seq x y z
N MET A 1 -5.95 -9.63 -6.89
CA MET A 1 -7.07 -9.70 -5.91
C MET A 1 -8.42 -9.59 -6.60
N CYS A 2 -8.67 -8.57 -7.43
CA CYS A 2 -9.92 -8.49 -8.21
C CYS A 2 -10.04 -9.55 -9.34
N THR A 3 -8.93 -10.18 -9.74
CA THR A 3 -8.87 -11.17 -10.84
C THR A 3 -8.65 -12.62 -10.38
N GLY A 4 -8.57 -12.89 -9.06
CA GLY A 4 -8.58 -14.27 -8.51
C GLY A 4 -7.33 -15.14 -8.68
N ASN A 5 -6.19 -14.63 -9.16
CA ASN A 5 -4.97 -15.44 -9.26
C ASN A 5 -4.31 -15.66 -7.87
N GLN A 6 -4.59 -16.81 -7.26
CA GLN A 6 -4.13 -17.15 -5.91
C GLN A 6 -2.59 -17.24 -5.78
N SER A 7 -1.87 -17.53 -6.87
CA SER A 7 -0.41 -17.67 -6.83
C SER A 7 0.33 -16.38 -6.43
N GLU A 8 -0.29 -15.22 -6.69
CA GLU A 8 0.27 -13.90 -6.40
C GLU A 8 0.06 -13.45 -4.94
N TYR A 9 -0.87 -14.09 -4.21
CA TYR A 9 -1.20 -13.70 -2.84
C TYR A 9 -0.05 -13.91 -1.85
N SER A 10 0.86 -14.84 -2.16
CA SER A 10 2.08 -15.04 -1.38
C SER A 10 2.97 -13.79 -1.31
N LEU A 11 2.92 -12.91 -2.32
CA LEU A 11 3.67 -11.64 -2.37
C LEU A 11 3.02 -10.52 -1.54
N LEU A 12 1.73 -10.67 -1.20
CA LEU A 12 0.93 -9.65 -0.52
C LEU A 12 0.69 -9.97 0.96
N LEU A 13 1.32 -11.04 1.49
CA LEU A 13 1.15 -11.46 2.88
C LEU A 13 1.47 -10.34 3.89
N ASN A 14 2.43 -9.47 3.56
CA ASN A 14 2.71 -8.26 4.33
C ASN A 14 3.31 -7.19 3.40
N ALA A 15 2.47 -6.28 2.91
CA ALA A 15 2.83 -5.32 1.88
C ALA A 15 3.08 -3.93 2.48
N SER A 16 4.26 -3.38 2.22
CA SER A 16 4.61 -1.99 2.49
C SER A 16 4.01 -1.09 1.41
N MET A 17 3.33 -0.02 1.81
CA MET A 17 2.58 0.85 0.90
C MET A 17 2.86 2.33 1.18
N VAL A 18 2.67 3.14 0.15
CA VAL A 18 2.72 4.61 0.22
C VAL A 18 1.79 5.17 -0.84
N HIS A 19 1.08 6.26 -0.51
CA HIS A 19 0.25 6.96 -1.47
C HIS A 19 1.10 7.61 -2.56
N ILE A 20 0.66 7.57 -3.82
CA ILE A 20 1.46 8.07 -4.95
C ILE A 20 1.78 9.56 -4.82
N ASP A 21 0.85 10.37 -4.31
CA ASP A 21 1.09 11.80 -4.06
C ASP A 21 2.12 12.02 -2.94
N ASP A 22 2.11 11.21 -1.88
CA ASP A 22 3.11 11.31 -0.83
C ASP A 22 4.49 10.89 -1.32
N LEU A 23 4.57 9.89 -2.20
CA LEU A 23 5.84 9.51 -2.83
C LEU A 23 6.38 10.66 -3.71
N ALA A 24 5.52 11.28 -4.53
CA ALA A 24 5.91 12.44 -5.34
C ALA A 24 6.34 13.63 -4.48
N ARG A 25 5.62 13.91 -3.39
CA ARG A 25 5.99 14.94 -2.41
C ARG A 25 7.32 14.62 -1.73
N ALA A 26 7.59 13.36 -1.39
CA ALA A 26 8.86 12.95 -0.78
C ALA A 26 10.04 13.18 -1.74
N HIS A 27 9.84 12.95 -3.04
CA HIS A 27 10.84 13.28 -4.06
C HIS A 27 11.16 14.78 -4.09
N ILE A 28 10.14 15.64 -4.13
CA ILE A 28 10.33 17.11 -4.12
C ILE A 28 10.99 17.55 -2.81
N PHE A 29 10.49 17.04 -1.68
CA PHE A 29 11.01 17.36 -0.36
C PHE A 29 12.51 17.02 -0.22
N LEU A 30 12.91 15.81 -0.62
CA LEU A 30 14.32 15.39 -0.54
C LEU A 30 15.22 16.09 -1.56
N LEU A 31 14.67 16.59 -2.67
CA LEU A 31 15.40 17.45 -3.60
C LEU A 31 15.72 18.81 -2.97
N GLU A 32 14.79 19.36 -2.18
CA GLU A 32 14.93 20.67 -1.54
C GLU A 32 15.64 20.61 -0.17
N TYR A 33 15.68 19.43 0.47
CA TYR A 33 16.31 19.23 1.78
C TYR A 33 17.84 19.21 1.69
N PRO A 34 18.57 20.21 2.24
CA PRO A 34 20.01 20.36 2.02
C PRO A 34 20.87 19.19 2.53
N ASP A 35 20.42 18.52 3.59
CA ASP A 35 21.16 17.43 4.24
C ASP A 35 20.75 16.04 3.72
N ALA A 36 19.99 15.97 2.62
CA ALA A 36 19.57 14.71 2.02
C ALA A 36 20.79 13.87 1.62
N LYS A 37 20.93 12.67 2.20
CA LYS A 37 22.08 11.80 1.91
C LYS A 37 21.71 10.32 1.91
N GLY A 38 22.11 9.64 0.83
CA GLY A 38 21.96 8.20 0.67
C GLY A 38 20.51 7.79 0.46
N ARG A 39 20.12 6.66 1.05
CA ARG A 39 18.80 6.03 0.81
C ARG A 39 17.77 6.44 1.87
N TYR A 40 16.51 6.58 1.45
CA TYR A 40 15.35 6.81 2.30
C TYR A 40 14.26 5.80 1.92
N ASN A 41 13.69 5.13 2.91
CA ASN A 41 12.45 4.39 2.70
C ASN A 41 11.29 5.41 2.70
N CYS A 42 10.35 5.23 1.78
CA CYS A 42 9.12 6.01 1.69
C CYS A 42 7.94 5.02 1.68
N SER A 43 7.54 4.60 2.88
CA SER A 43 6.44 3.68 3.17
C SER A 43 5.68 4.21 4.38
N SER A 44 4.42 4.58 4.21
CA SER A 44 3.58 5.07 5.31
C SER A 44 3.02 3.91 6.13
N ASP A 45 2.63 2.84 5.44
CA ASP A 45 1.86 1.75 6.03
C ASP A 45 2.45 0.40 5.68
N THR A 46 2.11 -0.60 6.49
CA THR A 46 2.31 -2.01 6.18
C THR A 46 1.04 -2.75 6.50
N ILE A 47 0.43 -3.36 5.48
CA ILE A 47 -0.86 -4.05 5.59
C ILE A 47 -0.70 -5.53 5.28
N SER A 48 -1.33 -6.37 6.10
CA SER A 48 -1.36 -7.81 5.85
C SER A 48 -2.44 -8.16 4.84
N LEU A 49 -2.30 -9.30 4.17
CA LEU A 49 -3.27 -9.76 3.18
C LEU A 49 -4.68 -9.88 3.77
N GLU A 50 -4.79 -10.36 5.01
CA GLU A 50 -6.05 -10.54 5.74
C GLU A 50 -6.74 -9.18 5.99
N LYS A 51 -5.98 -8.18 6.47
CA LYS A 51 -6.50 -6.82 6.69
C LYS A 51 -6.90 -6.14 5.38
N LEU A 52 -6.14 -6.38 4.32
CA LEU A 52 -6.45 -5.83 3.00
C LEU A 52 -7.74 -6.44 2.43
N SER A 53 -7.94 -7.75 2.62
CA SER A 53 -9.19 -8.44 2.28
C SER A 53 -10.38 -7.87 3.07
N GLU A 54 -10.24 -7.69 4.38
CA GLU A 54 -11.30 -7.10 5.22
C GLU A 54 -11.66 -5.68 4.76
N PHE A 55 -10.65 -4.83 4.54
CA PHE A 55 -10.83 -3.46 4.07
C PHE A 55 -11.54 -3.41 2.70
N LEU A 56 -11.03 -4.15 1.71
CA LEU A 56 -11.59 -4.15 0.36
C LEU A 56 -12.98 -4.78 0.32
N GLY A 57 -13.19 -5.90 1.01
CA GLY A 57 -14.49 -6.58 1.06
C GLY A 57 -15.57 -5.77 1.77
N GLY A 58 -15.19 -4.99 2.80
CA GLY A 58 -16.12 -4.09 3.50
C GLY A 58 -16.48 -2.86 2.67
N LYS A 59 -15.50 -2.24 2.01
CA LYS A 59 -15.69 -0.97 1.30
C LYS A 59 -16.19 -1.13 -0.14
N TYR A 60 -15.83 -2.22 -0.80
CA TYR A 60 -16.14 -2.50 -2.20
C TYR A 60 -16.83 -3.87 -2.36
N PRO A 61 -18.05 -4.03 -1.83
CA PRO A 61 -18.75 -5.31 -1.85
C PRO A 61 -19.14 -5.78 -3.26
N GLU A 62 -19.03 -4.92 -4.28
CA GLU A 62 -19.23 -5.31 -5.69
C GLU A 62 -18.13 -6.22 -6.24
N PHE A 63 -16.96 -6.25 -5.61
CA PHE A 63 -15.84 -7.09 -6.05
C PHE A 63 -15.83 -8.44 -5.32
N PRO A 64 -15.47 -9.54 -6.01
CA PRO A 64 -15.39 -10.87 -5.40
C PRO A 64 -14.09 -11.01 -4.57
N ILE A 65 -14.00 -10.28 -3.46
CA ILE A 65 -12.85 -10.31 -2.55
C ILE A 65 -12.92 -11.59 -1.68
N PRO A 66 -11.87 -12.43 -1.63
CA PRO A 66 -11.85 -13.58 -0.74
C PRO A 66 -11.93 -13.16 0.72
N SER A 67 -12.58 -13.94 1.58
CA SER A 67 -12.67 -13.62 3.01
C SER A 67 -11.33 -13.79 3.72
N PRO A 68 -11.05 -13.06 4.82
CA PRO A 68 -9.82 -13.21 5.58
C PRO A 68 -9.53 -14.66 6.02
N GLU A 69 -10.57 -15.42 6.39
CA GLU A 69 -10.45 -16.82 6.80
C GLU A 69 -9.92 -17.70 5.65
N SER A 70 -10.40 -17.47 4.43
CA SER A 70 -9.97 -18.21 3.24
C SER A 70 -8.50 -17.94 2.86
N LEU A 71 -7.94 -16.82 3.32
CA LEU A 71 -6.57 -16.39 3.04
C LEU A 71 -5.57 -16.85 4.11
N GLY A 72 -6.04 -17.29 5.28
CA GLY A 72 -5.19 -17.71 6.39
C GLY A 72 -4.32 -18.95 6.10
N GLU A 73 -4.68 -19.75 5.09
CA GLU A 73 -3.92 -20.94 4.67
C GLU A 73 -2.76 -20.62 3.72
N ILE A 74 -2.68 -19.38 3.21
CA ILE A 74 -1.66 -18.97 2.25
C ILE A 74 -0.31 -18.87 2.95
N LYS A 75 0.61 -19.74 2.54
CA LYS A 75 1.98 -19.78 3.05
C LYS A 75 2.91 -18.99 2.15
N GLY A 76 3.86 -18.30 2.76
CA GLY A 76 4.87 -17.53 2.06
C GLY A 76 5.71 -16.69 3.03
N MET A 77 6.70 -15.98 2.49
CA MET A 77 7.53 -15.10 3.28
C MET A 77 6.76 -13.82 3.61
N LYS A 78 6.58 -13.53 4.90
CA LYS A 78 6.08 -12.22 5.35
C LYS A 78 7.26 -11.24 5.37
N CYS A 79 7.34 -10.38 4.36
CA CYS A 79 8.33 -9.31 4.34
C CYS A 79 8.18 -8.42 5.58
N PRO A 80 9.27 -8.01 6.26
CA PRO A 80 9.16 -7.03 7.33
C PRO A 80 8.70 -5.68 6.76
N GLY A 81 7.97 -4.92 7.56
CA GLY A 81 7.58 -3.55 7.19
C GLY A 81 8.80 -2.66 6.99
N LEU A 82 8.72 -1.72 6.05
CA LEU A 82 9.78 -0.75 5.80
C LEU A 82 9.64 0.46 6.72
N SER A 83 10.63 0.67 7.59
CA SER A 83 10.66 1.87 8.44
C SER A 83 11.03 3.11 7.63
N SER A 84 10.14 4.10 7.61
CA SER A 84 10.37 5.44 7.05
C SER A 84 10.91 6.43 8.08
N LYS A 85 11.37 5.96 9.25
CA LYS A 85 11.83 6.81 10.36
C LYS A 85 12.85 7.86 9.90
N LYS A 86 13.84 7.47 9.09
CA LYS A 86 14.84 8.40 8.55
C LYS A 86 14.22 9.53 7.72
N LEU A 87 13.18 9.24 6.93
CA LEU A 87 12.47 10.26 6.16
C LEU A 87 11.67 11.17 7.10
N LEU A 88 10.95 10.61 8.07
CA LEU A 88 10.16 11.39 9.02
C LEU A 88 11.03 12.31 9.89
N GLU A 89 12.23 11.87 10.27
CA GLU A 89 13.20 12.68 11.03
C GLU A 89 13.72 13.91 10.26
N THR A 90 13.54 13.96 8.93
CA THR A 90 13.84 15.18 8.14
C THR A 90 12.75 16.24 8.23
N GLY A 91 11.58 15.93 8.81
CA GLY A 91 10.40 16.79 8.83
C GLY A 91 9.39 16.52 7.73
N PHE A 92 9.60 15.48 6.91
CA PHE A 92 8.59 15.02 5.95
C PHE A 92 7.40 14.39 6.67
N GLU A 93 6.18 14.70 6.21
CA GLU A 93 4.93 14.15 6.72
C GLU A 93 4.12 13.52 5.58
N PHE A 94 3.65 12.29 5.80
CA PHE A 94 2.64 11.65 4.96
C PHE A 94 1.29 12.32 5.19
N LYS A 95 0.55 12.57 4.10
CA LYS A 95 -0.76 13.25 4.16
C LYS A 95 -1.94 12.35 3.85
N ASN A 96 -1.70 11.19 3.26
CA ASN A 96 -2.73 10.26 2.81
C ASN A 96 -2.54 8.90 3.48
N GLY A 97 -3.64 8.20 3.73
CA GLY A 97 -3.65 6.86 4.29
C GLY A 97 -3.90 5.78 3.24
N VAL A 98 -4.07 4.56 3.73
CA VAL A 98 -4.42 3.38 2.91
C VAL A 98 -5.77 3.55 2.22
N GLU A 99 -6.73 4.20 2.89
CA GLU A 99 -8.07 4.38 2.36
C GLU A 99 -8.07 5.27 1.11
N GLU A 100 -7.47 6.46 1.19
CA GLU A 100 -7.35 7.38 0.05
C GLU A 100 -6.58 6.75 -1.12
N MET A 101 -5.58 5.91 -0.81
CA MET A 101 -4.79 5.19 -1.81
C MET A 101 -5.63 4.23 -2.64
N PHE A 102 -6.42 3.38 -1.98
CA PHE A 102 -7.26 2.42 -2.68
C PHE A 102 -8.45 3.07 -3.37
N ASP A 103 -9.06 4.09 -2.75
CA ASP A 103 -10.14 4.86 -3.35
C ASP A 103 -9.71 5.52 -4.66
N GLY A 104 -8.59 6.25 -4.64
CA GLY A 104 -8.03 6.89 -5.82
C GLY A 104 -7.66 5.88 -6.91
N ALA A 105 -7.05 4.74 -6.53
CA ALA A 105 -6.68 3.69 -7.47
C ALA A 105 -7.89 3.03 -8.13
N ILE A 106 -8.90 2.62 -7.35
CA ILE A 106 -10.11 1.95 -7.85
C ILE A 106 -10.91 2.90 -8.73
N GLN A 107 -11.10 4.15 -8.30
CA GLN A 107 -11.82 5.16 -9.09
C GLN A 107 -11.12 5.40 -10.44
N CYS A 108 -9.81 5.62 -10.43
CA CYS A 108 -9.01 5.81 -11.65
C CYS A 108 -9.10 4.59 -12.60
N CYS A 109 -9.09 3.37 -12.06
CA CYS A 109 -9.25 2.15 -12.85
C CYS A 109 -10.65 2.03 -13.47
N LYS A 110 -11.71 2.32 -12.72
CA LYS A 110 -13.10 2.32 -13.23
C LYS A 110 -13.29 3.34 -14.35
N GLU A 111 -12.82 4.57 -14.16
CA GLU A 111 -12.92 5.65 -15.16
C GLU A 111 -12.20 5.32 -16.47
N LYS A 112 -11.12 4.53 -16.39
CA LYS A 112 -10.30 4.13 -17.55
C LYS A 112 -10.67 2.75 -18.11
N GLY A 113 -11.67 2.07 -17.53
CA GLY A 113 -12.12 0.76 -17.98
C GLY A 113 -11.14 -0.40 -17.70
N TYR A 114 -10.29 -0.27 -16.68
CA TYR A 114 -9.43 -1.36 -16.20
C TYR A 114 -10.09 -2.24 -15.13
N LEU A 115 -11.14 -1.72 -14.48
CA LEU A 115 -12.01 -2.41 -13.52
C LEU A 115 -13.48 -2.18 -13.87
#